data_AF-A0A832M256-F1
#
_entry.id   AF-A0A832M256-F1
#
_cell.length_a   1.000
_cell.length_b   1.000
_cell.length_c   1.000
_cell.angle_alpha   90.00
_cell.angle_beta   90.00
_cell.angle_gamma   90.00
#
_symmetry.space_group_name_H-M   'P 1'
#
loop_
_entity.id
_entity.type
_entity.pdbx_description
1 polymer ?
#
loop_
_entity_poly.entity_id
_entity_poly.type
_entity_poly.pdbx_seq_one_letter_code
_entity_poly.pdbx_strand_id
1 'polypeptide(L)'
;MSWFSLLSIPGFYPFHCFQPWLATASEAANAPLILAAVLLSLVVIFLASKLGGEICARIDLPPVLGELVGGVVVGISALHLLVFPEGVSSVDESVLMRLLDITSSADQQSLTAIFEASSEVISVLAEMGVVILLFEIGLESDLKELLKVGPQATVVAVVGVVTPFVLGTVGLTMLFGVPVVP
;
A
#
# COMPACT_ATOMS: atom_id res chain seq x y z
N MET A 1 35.28 54.37 -3.44
CA MET A 1 35.49 52.92 -3.70
C MET A 1 35.50 52.13 -2.40
N SER A 2 34.34 51.92 -1.75
CA SER A 2 34.24 50.94 -0.64
C SER A 2 32.80 50.57 -0.20
N TRP A 3 31.74 50.92 -0.95
CA TRP A 3 30.37 50.52 -0.57
C TRP A 3 30.08 49.02 -0.81
N PHE A 4 30.89 48.34 -1.62
CA PHE A 4 30.72 46.93 -1.97
C PHE A 4 31.14 45.94 -0.85
N SER A 5 31.80 46.42 0.21
CA SER A 5 32.32 45.55 1.28
C SER A 5 31.33 45.31 2.43
N LEU A 6 30.17 45.99 2.46
CA LEU A 6 29.13 45.78 3.49
C LEU A 6 28.15 44.65 3.17
N LEU A 7 28.29 43.99 2.01
CA LEU A 7 27.48 42.84 1.59
C LEU A 7 28.11 41.47 1.93
N SER A 8 29.24 41.47 2.66
CA SER A 8 29.94 40.26 3.14
C SER A 8 29.73 40.01 4.65
N ILE A 9 28.60 40.47 5.22
CA ILE A 9 28.19 39.96 6.54
C ILE A 9 27.63 38.55 6.31
N PRO A 10 28.22 37.49 6.90
CA PRO A 10 27.69 36.15 6.78
C PRO A 10 26.36 36.09 7.53
N GLY A 11 25.24 36.02 6.80
CA GLY A 11 23.91 35.80 7.37
C GLY A 11 22.77 36.72 6.92
N PHE A 12 22.95 37.62 5.95
CA PHE A 12 21.86 38.49 5.48
C PHE A 12 21.59 38.32 3.97
N TYR A 13 20.82 37.28 3.64
CA TYR A 13 20.20 37.10 2.31
C TYR A 13 18.80 37.77 2.34
N PRO A 14 18.57 38.91 1.65
CA PRO A 14 17.29 39.63 1.72
C PRO A 14 16.18 38.97 0.86
N PHE A 15 16.41 37.75 0.35
CA PHE A 15 15.52 37.12 -0.64
C PHE A 15 14.58 36.02 -0.08
N HIS A 16 14.59 35.71 1.21
CA HIS A 16 13.72 34.65 1.76
C HIS A 16 12.23 35.00 1.86
N CYS A 17 11.84 36.27 1.68
CA CYS A 17 10.43 36.67 1.80
C CYS A 17 9.61 36.44 0.50
N PHE A 18 10.27 36.39 -0.67
CA PHE A 18 9.60 36.28 -1.97
C PHE A 18 9.57 34.85 -2.53
N GLN A 19 10.10 33.88 -1.79
CA GLN A 19 10.19 32.48 -2.22
C GLN A 19 8.98 31.57 -1.91
N PRO A 20 7.95 31.91 -1.09
CA PRO A 20 6.85 30.98 -0.87
C PRO A 20 5.94 30.86 -2.11
N TRP A 21 5.98 31.82 -3.04
CA TRP A 21 5.07 31.82 -4.20
C TRP A 21 5.54 30.97 -5.39
N LEU A 22 6.86 30.76 -5.56
CA LEU A 22 7.38 29.85 -6.59
C LEU A 22 7.37 28.39 -6.15
N ALA A 23 7.37 28.10 -4.84
CA ALA A 23 7.30 26.74 -4.33
C ALA A 23 5.97 26.04 -4.71
N THR A 24 4.85 26.77 -4.64
CA THR A 24 3.52 26.25 -5.01
C THR A 24 3.39 25.86 -6.49
N ALA A 25 4.22 26.41 -7.38
CA ALA A 25 4.14 26.11 -8.82
C ALA A 25 4.59 24.68 -9.13
N SER A 26 5.55 24.15 -8.36
CA SER A 26 6.01 22.76 -8.49
C SER A 26 5.03 21.76 -7.86
N GLU A 27 4.42 22.11 -6.73
CA GLU A 27 3.38 21.30 -6.07
C GLU A 27 2.10 21.20 -6.92
N ALA A 28 1.67 22.31 -7.54
CA ALA A 28 0.49 22.33 -8.40
C ALA A 28 0.68 21.54 -9.71
N ALA A 29 1.91 21.46 -10.23
CA ALA A 29 2.24 20.65 -11.41
C ALA A 29 2.17 19.14 -11.12
N ASN A 30 2.41 18.74 -9.87
CA ASN A 30 2.44 17.34 -9.45
C ASN A 30 1.06 16.79 -9.04
N ALA A 31 0.11 17.65 -8.64
CA ALA A 31 -1.23 17.24 -8.25
C ALA A 31 -1.98 16.40 -9.32
N PRO A 32 -1.95 16.75 -10.63
CA PRO A 32 -2.54 15.91 -11.68
C PRO A 32 -1.86 14.55 -11.81
N LEU A 33 -0.54 14.49 -11.59
CA LEU A 33 0.24 13.24 -11.68
C LEU A 33 -0.07 12.31 -10.51
N ILE A 34 -0.23 12.85 -9.29
CA ILE A 34 -0.65 12.09 -8.11
C ILE A 34 -2.04 11.50 -8.33
N LEU A 35 -2.99 12.31 -8.81
CA LEU A 35 -4.34 11.82 -9.12
C LEU A 35 -4.31 10.74 -10.21
N ALA A 36 -3.53 10.94 -11.28
CA ALA A 36 -3.36 9.94 -12.33
C ALA A 36 -2.77 8.63 -11.77
N ALA A 37 -1.78 8.71 -10.88
CA ALA A 37 -1.18 7.55 -10.23
C ALA A 37 -2.20 6.77 -9.37
N VAL A 38 -2.97 7.48 -8.52
CA VAL A 38 -4.00 6.87 -7.68
C VAL A 38 -5.12 6.23 -8.53
N LEU A 39 -5.60 6.93 -9.56
CA LEU A 39 -6.63 6.37 -10.44
C LEU A 39 -6.10 5.17 -11.22
N LEU A 40 -4.85 5.22 -11.70
CA LEU A 40 -4.21 4.09 -12.36
C LEU A 40 -4.11 2.89 -11.41
N SER A 41 -3.67 3.08 -10.17
CA SER A 41 -3.60 1.98 -9.19
C SER A 41 -4.98 1.40 -8.89
N LEU A 42 -6.01 2.23 -8.73
CA LEU A 42 -7.37 1.75 -8.51
C LEU A 42 -7.92 0.97 -9.72
N VAL A 43 -7.63 1.41 -10.94
CA VAL A 43 -8.00 0.69 -12.17
C VAL A 43 -7.29 -0.65 -12.24
N VAL A 44 -5.99 -0.70 -11.93
CA VAL A 44 -5.21 -1.95 -11.93
C VAL A 44 -5.74 -2.93 -10.88
N ILE A 45 -5.98 -2.46 -9.65
CA ILE A 45 -6.58 -3.26 -8.58
C ILE A 45 -7.96 -3.76 -9.01
N PHE A 46 -8.81 -2.89 -9.54
CA PHE A 46 -10.16 -3.26 -10.01
C PHE A 46 -10.12 -4.31 -11.12
N LEU A 47 -9.25 -4.14 -12.12
CA LEU A 47 -9.12 -5.11 -13.21
C LEU A 47 -8.63 -6.45 -12.69
N ALA A 48 -7.63 -6.46 -11.81
CA ALA A 48 -7.10 -7.69 -11.23
C ALA A 48 -8.13 -8.42 -10.36
N SER A 49 -8.84 -7.70 -9.48
CA SER A 49 -9.91 -8.28 -8.67
C SER A 49 -11.06 -8.80 -9.53
N LYS A 50 -11.45 -8.07 -10.58
CA LYS A 50 -12.52 -8.52 -11.49
C LYS A 50 -12.12 -9.75 -12.30
N LEU A 51 -10.89 -9.79 -12.80
CA LEU A 51 -10.34 -10.96 -13.50
C LEU A 51 -10.26 -12.16 -12.55
N GLY A 52 -9.75 -11.97 -11.34
CA GLY A 52 -9.67 -13.02 -10.32
C GLY A 52 -11.06 -13.55 -9.94
N GLY A 53 -12.03 -12.67 -9.70
CA GLY A 53 -13.40 -13.03 -9.37
C GLY A 53 -14.08 -13.84 -10.47
N GLU A 54 -13.93 -13.44 -11.74
CA GLU A 54 -14.44 -14.20 -12.89
C GLU A 54 -13.75 -15.58 -13.01
N ILE A 55 -12.43 -15.66 -12.82
CA ILE A 55 -11.70 -16.95 -12.84
C ILE A 55 -12.20 -17.88 -11.73
N CYS A 56 -12.40 -17.38 -10.50
CA CYS A 56 -12.96 -18.18 -9.41
C CYS A 56 -14.39 -18.63 -9.71
N ALA A 57 -15.23 -17.76 -10.28
CA ALA A 57 -16.58 -18.13 -10.69
C ALA A 57 -16.58 -19.25 -11.75
N ARG A 58 -15.55 -19.33 -12.61
CA ARG A 58 -15.40 -20.42 -13.61
C ARG A 58 -15.01 -21.77 -13.00
N ILE A 59 -14.48 -21.78 -11.78
CA ILE A 59 -14.02 -22.99 -11.06
C ILE A 59 -15.01 -23.33 -9.93
N ASP A 60 -16.24 -22.79 -9.97
CA ASP A 60 -17.28 -22.98 -8.94
C ASP A 60 -16.83 -22.54 -7.52
N LEU A 61 -15.92 -21.55 -7.44
CA LEU A 61 -15.47 -20.94 -6.20
C LEU A 61 -16.21 -19.60 -5.96
N PRO A 62 -16.42 -19.19 -4.69
CA PRO A 62 -16.94 -17.86 -4.37
C PRO A 62 -16.15 -16.74 -5.06
N PRO A 63 -16.79 -15.81 -5.80
CA PRO A 63 -16.09 -14.75 -6.53
C PRO A 63 -15.19 -13.88 -5.65
N VAL A 64 -15.60 -13.62 -4.40
CA VAL A 64 -14.84 -12.83 -3.41
C VAL A 64 -13.45 -13.43 -3.16
N LEU A 65 -13.28 -14.76 -3.22
CA LEU A 65 -11.95 -15.37 -3.09
C LEU A 65 -11.03 -14.93 -4.24
N GLY A 66 -11.56 -14.86 -5.46
CA GLY A 66 -10.82 -14.41 -6.62
C GLY A 66 -10.52 -12.91 -6.59
N GLU A 67 -11.45 -12.11 -6.07
CA GLU A 67 -11.25 -10.67 -5.88
C GLU A 67 -10.15 -10.37 -4.86
N LEU A 68 -10.14 -11.09 -3.73
CA LEU A 68 -9.12 -10.99 -2.70
C LEU A 68 -7.77 -11.51 -3.18
N VAL A 69 -7.74 -12.68 -3.84
CA VAL A 69 -6.50 -13.22 -4.41
C VAL A 69 -5.97 -12.32 -5.52
N GLY A 70 -6.81 -11.77 -6.39
CA GLY A 70 -6.39 -10.80 -7.42
C GLY A 70 -5.81 -9.52 -6.81
N GLY A 71 -6.45 -8.99 -5.76
CA GLY A 71 -5.97 -7.84 -5.00
C GLY A 71 -4.68 -8.13 -4.24
N VAL A 72 -4.57 -9.30 -3.60
CA VAL A 72 -3.35 -9.79 -2.94
C VAL A 72 -2.23 -10.05 -3.93
N VAL A 73 -2.53 -10.60 -5.11
CA VAL A 73 -1.52 -10.77 -6.15
C VAL A 73 -1.05 -9.40 -6.59
N VAL A 74 -1.89 -8.40 -6.82
CA VAL A 74 -1.41 -7.04 -7.18
C VAL A 74 -0.71 -6.34 -6.03
N GLY A 75 -1.23 -6.45 -4.80
CA GLY A 75 -0.75 -5.72 -3.62
C GLY A 75 0.45 -6.36 -2.93
N ILE A 76 0.48 -7.69 -2.84
CA ILE A 76 1.58 -8.50 -2.29
C ILE A 76 2.56 -8.93 -3.38
N SER A 77 2.23 -8.82 -4.69
CA SER A 77 3.10 -9.19 -5.83
C SER A 77 4.58 -9.05 -5.48
N ALA A 78 5.32 -10.13 -5.18
CA ALA A 78 5.62 -11.30 -6.02
C ALA A 78 6.20 -10.94 -7.41
N LEU A 79 6.36 -9.64 -7.70
CA LEU A 79 7.07 -9.06 -8.84
C LEU A 79 8.13 -8.03 -8.39
N HIS A 80 8.40 -7.96 -7.08
CA HIS A 80 9.33 -6.97 -6.48
C HIS A 80 9.02 -5.55 -7.00
N LEU A 81 7.71 -5.26 -7.14
CA LEU A 81 7.18 -4.03 -7.71
C LEU A 81 7.20 -2.89 -6.68
N LEU A 82 7.18 -3.21 -5.38
CA LEU A 82 7.37 -2.27 -4.27
C LEU A 82 8.53 -2.77 -3.41
N VAL A 83 9.60 -1.97 -3.32
CA VAL A 83 10.74 -2.25 -2.44
C VAL A 83 10.29 -2.04 -1.00
N PHE A 84 10.38 -3.08 -0.18
CA PHE A 84 10.37 -2.92 1.28
C PHE A 84 11.82 -2.84 1.77
N PRO A 85 12.22 -1.78 2.51
CA PRO A 85 13.62 -1.56 2.88
C PRO A 85 14.20 -2.55 3.91
N GLU A 86 13.43 -3.50 4.44
CA GLU A 86 13.77 -4.18 5.71
C GLU A 86 13.86 -5.72 5.64
N GLY A 87 14.07 -6.36 4.48
CA GLY A 87 14.12 -7.82 4.46
C GLY A 87 14.68 -8.49 3.21
N VAL A 88 15.85 -9.11 3.38
CA VAL A 88 16.52 -10.08 2.49
C VAL A 88 17.33 -9.46 1.34
N SER A 89 18.62 -9.43 1.62
CA SER A 89 19.78 -9.28 0.75
C SER A 89 19.68 -9.97 -0.62
N SER A 90 19.12 -9.26 -1.61
CA SER A 90 19.53 -9.27 -3.03
C SER A 90 18.75 -8.21 -3.79
N VAL A 91 19.37 -7.06 -3.99
CA VAL A 91 18.83 -5.83 -4.62
C VAL A 91 18.60 -6.02 -6.15
N ASP A 92 18.90 -7.19 -6.71
CA ASP A 92 18.98 -7.44 -8.16
C ASP A 92 17.66 -7.72 -8.89
N GLU A 93 16.54 -7.99 -8.20
CA GLU A 93 15.32 -8.50 -8.85
C GLU A 93 14.19 -7.47 -9.06
N SER A 94 14.37 -6.19 -8.70
CA SER A 94 13.25 -5.23 -8.79
C SER A 94 13.01 -4.74 -10.22
N VAL A 95 11.88 -5.17 -10.79
CA VAL A 95 11.44 -4.79 -12.15
C VAL A 95 11.13 -3.29 -12.26
N LEU A 96 10.73 -2.64 -11.16
CA LEU A 96 10.41 -1.20 -11.15
C LEU A 96 11.70 -0.36 -11.25
N MET A 97 12.75 -0.70 -10.51
CA MET A 97 14.06 -0.04 -10.63
C MET A 97 14.65 -0.25 -12.03
N ARG A 98 14.48 -1.45 -12.58
CA ARG A 98 14.97 -1.81 -13.91
C ARG A 98 14.22 -1.05 -15.01
N LEU A 99 12.89 -0.94 -14.95
CA LEU A 99 12.08 -0.19 -15.92
C LEU A 99 12.26 1.33 -15.85
N LEU A 100 12.55 1.87 -14.65
CA LEU A 100 12.88 3.29 -14.47
C LEU A 100 14.23 3.66 -15.08
N ASP A 101 15.25 2.81 -14.92
CA ASP A 101 16.60 3.01 -15.46
C ASP A 101 16.62 3.02 -17.01
N ILE A 102 15.75 2.21 -17.65
CA ILE A 102 15.64 2.17 -19.13
C ILE A 102 14.86 3.35 -19.72
N THR A 103 14.02 4.03 -18.92
CA THR A 103 13.00 4.96 -19.46
C THR A 103 13.20 6.41 -19.00
N SER A 104 13.95 6.67 -17.94
CA SER A 104 13.93 7.99 -17.27
C SER A 104 15.30 8.65 -17.13
N SER A 105 15.49 9.81 -17.78
CA SER A 105 16.35 10.89 -17.28
C SER A 105 15.56 11.85 -16.36
N ALA A 106 14.62 11.30 -15.58
CA ALA A 106 13.76 12.05 -14.67
C ALA A 106 14.35 11.99 -13.26
N ASP A 107 14.45 13.16 -12.64
CA ASP A 107 15.04 13.37 -11.32
C ASP A 107 14.33 12.48 -10.28
N GLN A 108 15.09 11.57 -9.65
CA GLN A 108 14.60 10.49 -8.79
C GLN A 108 13.79 11.01 -7.58
N GLN A 109 13.97 12.27 -7.24
CA GLN A 109 13.33 12.96 -6.12
C GLN A 109 11.83 13.25 -6.36
N SER A 110 11.37 13.42 -7.60
CA SER A 110 9.95 13.71 -7.88
C SER A 110 9.07 12.46 -7.83
N LEU A 111 9.63 11.29 -8.17
CA LEU A 111 8.89 10.02 -8.19
C LEU A 111 8.59 9.51 -6.78
N THR A 112 9.53 9.70 -5.84
CA THR A 112 9.34 9.35 -4.43
C THR A 112 8.21 10.16 -3.80
N ALA A 113 8.14 11.46 -4.07
CA ALA A 113 7.08 12.32 -3.53
C ALA A 113 5.68 11.94 -4.04
N ILE A 114 5.55 11.54 -5.32
CA ILE A 114 4.28 11.08 -5.89
C ILE A 114 3.86 9.74 -5.28
N PHE A 115 4.82 8.83 -5.07
CA PHE A 115 4.55 7.51 -4.50
C PHE A 115 4.05 7.62 -3.05
N GLU A 116 4.76 8.37 -2.20
CA GLU A 116 4.36 8.61 -0.80
C GLU A 116 2.94 9.16 -0.70
N ALA A 117 2.63 10.21 -1.47
CA ALA A 117 1.30 10.81 -1.48
C ALA A 117 0.21 9.84 -1.97
N SER A 118 0.50 9.03 -3.00
CA SER A 118 -0.44 8.04 -3.50
C SER A 118 -0.69 6.90 -2.51
N SER A 119 0.35 6.47 -1.78
CA SER A 119 0.26 5.39 -0.81
C SER A 119 -0.60 5.77 0.38
N GLU A 120 -0.46 7.00 0.89
CA GLU A 120 -1.32 7.53 1.95
C GLU A 120 -2.81 7.47 1.55
N VAL A 121 -3.13 7.95 0.34
CA VAL A 121 -4.51 7.92 -0.18
C VAL A 121 -5.02 6.49 -0.33
N ILE A 122 -4.23 5.59 -0.91
CA ILE A 122 -4.61 4.19 -1.09
C ILE A 122 -4.83 3.50 0.26
N SER A 123 -3.99 3.79 1.26
CA SER A 123 -4.14 3.25 2.62
C SER A 123 -5.46 3.68 3.25
N VAL A 124 -5.81 4.96 3.16
CA VAL A 124 -7.09 5.47 3.67
C VAL A 124 -8.27 4.83 2.93
N LEU A 125 -8.17 4.68 1.60
CA LEU A 125 -9.21 4.00 0.81
C LEU A 125 -9.35 2.52 1.19
N ALA A 126 -8.25 1.82 1.45
CA ALA A 126 -8.24 0.42 1.86
C ALA A 126 -8.85 0.24 3.26
N GLU A 127 -8.52 1.12 4.21
CA GLU A 127 -9.11 1.12 5.55
C GLU A 127 -10.61 1.35 5.48
N MET A 128 -11.05 2.35 4.72
CA MET A 128 -12.47 2.62 4.49
C MET A 128 -13.17 1.43 3.81
N GLY A 129 -12.54 0.81 2.82
CA GLY A 129 -13.07 -0.37 2.13
C GLY A 129 -13.29 -1.55 3.06
N VAL A 130 -12.30 -1.88 3.90
CA VAL A 130 -12.41 -2.97 4.89
C VAL A 130 -13.47 -2.64 5.94
N VAL A 131 -13.54 -1.40 6.43
CA VAL A 131 -14.57 -0.98 7.38
C VAL A 131 -15.97 -1.11 6.78
N ILE A 132 -16.17 -0.67 5.53
CA ILE A 132 -17.45 -0.79 4.83
C ILE A 132 -17.82 -2.27 4.63
N LEU A 133 -16.89 -3.13 4.22
CA LEU A 133 -17.15 -4.57 4.06
C LEU A 133 -17.52 -5.26 5.39
N LEU A 134 -16.80 -4.98 6.47
CA LEU A 134 -17.12 -5.53 7.80
C LEU A 134 -18.45 -4.99 8.32
N PHE A 135 -18.76 -3.74 8.02
CA PHE A 135 -20.04 -3.14 8.35
C PHE A 135 -21.20 -3.77 7.57
N GLU A 136 -21.03 -4.01 6.27
CA GLU A 136 -22.01 -4.69 5.41
C GLU A 136 -22.30 -6.10 5.92
N ILE A 137 -21.26 -6.89 6.21
CA ILE A 137 -21.40 -8.22 6.81
C ILE A 137 -22.11 -8.15 8.17
N GLY A 138 -21.84 -7.11 8.96
CA GLY A 138 -22.49 -6.87 10.25
C GLY A 138 -23.97 -6.50 10.14
N LEU A 139 -24.35 -5.71 9.12
CA LEU A 139 -25.73 -5.30 8.86
C LEU A 139 -26.58 -6.43 8.26
N GLU A 140 -25.99 -7.30 7.45
CA GLU A 140 -26.67 -8.46 6.87
C GLU A 140 -26.83 -9.62 7.86
N SER A 141 -26.03 -9.64 8.94
CA SER A 141 -26.06 -10.71 9.94
C SER A 141 -27.24 -10.61 10.91
N ASP A 142 -28.04 -11.67 11.01
CA ASP A 142 -29.13 -11.79 11.96
C ASP A 142 -28.61 -12.05 13.40
N LEU A 143 -28.43 -10.97 14.17
CA LEU A 143 -27.84 -11.01 15.51
C LEU A 143 -28.58 -11.96 16.46
N LYS A 144 -29.91 -12.09 16.31
CA LYS A 144 -30.74 -12.98 17.12
C LYS A 144 -30.43 -14.45 16.86
N GLU A 145 -30.14 -14.81 15.63
CA GLU A 145 -29.80 -16.19 15.26
C GLU A 145 -28.39 -16.55 15.74
N LEU A 146 -27.44 -15.61 15.59
CA LEU A 146 -26.10 -15.77 16.15
C LEU A 146 -26.10 -15.90 17.69
N LEU A 147 -26.93 -15.13 18.40
CA LEU A 147 -27.07 -15.23 19.86
C LEU A 147 -27.60 -16.59 20.31
N LYS A 148 -28.47 -17.24 19.52
CA LYS A 148 -29.02 -18.57 19.84
C LYS A 148 -27.95 -19.67 19.84
N VAL A 149 -26.94 -19.55 18.98
CA VAL A 149 -25.80 -20.48 18.88
C VAL A 149 -24.52 -19.94 19.53
N GLY A 150 -24.64 -18.85 20.30
CA GLY A 150 -23.53 -18.08 20.89
C GLY A 150 -22.37 -18.93 21.44
N PRO A 151 -22.59 -19.87 22.37
CA PRO A 151 -21.48 -20.62 22.97
C PRO A 151 -20.74 -21.52 21.96
N GLN A 152 -21.44 -22.10 20.98
CA GLN A 152 -20.80 -22.90 19.94
C GLN A 152 -20.03 -22.00 18.97
N ALA A 153 -20.62 -20.87 18.58
CA ALA A 153 -19.98 -19.88 17.71
C ALA A 153 -18.71 -19.29 18.33
N THR A 154 -18.70 -18.99 19.64
CA THR A 154 -17.53 -18.46 20.34
C THR A 154 -16.37 -19.45 20.33
N VAL A 155 -16.63 -20.73 20.60
CA VAL A 155 -15.57 -21.76 20.58
C VAL A 155 -15.00 -21.92 19.17
N VAL A 156 -15.86 -21.99 18.15
CA VAL A 156 -15.43 -22.12 16.75
C VAL A 156 -14.64 -20.89 16.30
N ALA A 157 -15.04 -19.68 16.69
CA ALA A 157 -14.33 -18.45 16.36
C ALA A 157 -12.94 -18.40 17.01
N VAL A 158 -12.83 -18.72 18.31
CA VAL A 158 -11.54 -18.71 19.02
C VAL A 158 -10.62 -19.78 18.45
N VAL A 159 -11.10 -21.01 18.26
CA VAL A 159 -10.28 -22.09 17.69
C VAL A 159 -9.90 -21.77 16.25
N GLY A 160 -10.83 -21.25 15.45
CA GLY A 160 -10.62 -20.88 14.05
C GLY A 160 -9.60 -19.76 13.85
N VAL A 161 -9.41 -18.87 14.82
CA VAL A 161 -8.37 -17.82 14.80
C VAL A 161 -7.07 -18.31 15.42
N VAL A 162 -7.11 -18.89 16.62
CA VAL A 162 -5.89 -19.29 17.35
C VAL A 162 -5.15 -20.40 16.61
N THR A 163 -5.86 -21.35 16.01
CA THR A 163 -5.25 -22.50 15.32
C THR A 163 -4.34 -22.06 14.15
N PRO A 164 -4.80 -21.29 13.14
CA PRO A 164 -3.93 -20.86 12.04
C PRO A 164 -2.78 -19.96 12.50
N PHE A 165 -2.96 -19.13 13.53
CA PHE A 165 -1.87 -18.33 14.09
C PHE A 165 -0.77 -19.19 14.74
N VAL A 166 -1.17 -20.18 15.56
CA VAL A 166 -0.22 -21.12 16.18
C VAL A 166 0.44 -21.99 15.12
N LEU A 167 -0.33 -22.56 14.18
CA LEU A 167 0.22 -23.38 13.10
C LEU A 167 1.15 -22.60 12.19
N GLY A 168 0.82 -21.35 11.86
CA GLY A 168 1.69 -20.48 11.07
C GLY A 168 3.01 -20.20 11.78
N THR A 169 2.95 -19.83 13.06
CA THR A 169 4.15 -19.52 13.87
C THR A 169 5.03 -20.76 14.07
N VAL A 170 4.43 -21.89 14.45
CA VAL A 170 5.16 -23.16 14.63
C VAL A 170 5.71 -23.66 13.29
N GLY A 171 4.93 -23.55 12.21
CA GLY A 171 5.34 -23.92 10.87
C GLY A 171 6.56 -23.14 10.40
N LEU A 172 6.57 -21.81 10.58
CA LEU A 172 7.70 -20.97 10.22
C LEU A 172 8.96 -21.30 11.05
N THR A 173 8.80 -21.54 12.35
CA THR A 173 9.93 -21.81 13.26
C THR A 173 10.52 -23.21 13.05
N MET A 174 9.69 -24.23 12.82
CA MET A 174 10.16 -25.62 12.64
C MET A 174 10.62 -25.91 11.20
N LEU A 175 9.94 -25.36 10.19
CA LEU A 175 10.25 -25.65 8.78
C LEU A 175 11.38 -24.76 8.24
N PHE A 176 11.40 -23.48 8.62
CA PHE A 176 12.35 -22.49 8.11
C PHE A 176 13.40 -22.06 9.14
N GLY A 177 13.34 -22.55 10.38
CA GLY A 177 14.33 -22.27 11.42
C GLY A 177 14.38 -20.81 11.86
N VAL A 178 13.33 -20.04 11.55
CA VAL A 178 13.27 -18.60 11.88
C VAL A 178 13.01 -18.46 13.38
N PRO A 179 13.79 -17.66 14.12
CA PRO A 179 13.55 -17.43 15.55
C PRO A 179 12.19 -16.74 15.75
N VAL A 180 11.49 -17.13 16.82
CA VAL A 180 10.12 -16.66 17.13
C VAL A 180 10.08 -15.18 17.54
N VAL A 181 11.23 -14.61 17.87
CA VAL A 181 11.44 -13.24 18.34
C VAL A 181 12.80 -12.78 17.79
N PRO A 182 12.93 -11.58 17.19
CA PRO A 182 14.23 -10.99 16.88
C PRO A 182 15.01 -10.61 18.15
#